data_AF-A0A0G1N9Y3-F1
#
_entry.id   AF-A0A0G1N9Y3-F1
#
_cell.length_a   1.000
_cell.length_b   1.000
_cell.length_c   1.000
_cell.angle_alpha   90.00
_cell.angle_beta   90.00
_cell.angle_gamma   90.00
#
_symmetry.space_group_name_H-M   'P 1'
#
loop_
_entity.id
_entity.type
_entity.pdbx_description
1 polymer ?
#
loop_
_entity_poly.entity_id
_entity_poly.type
_entity_poly.pdbx_seq_one_letter_code
_entity_poly.pdbx_strand_id
1 'polypeptide(L)'
;MDSLYNFLFSNSLIEGIFLALWGAFVDWWWLFLPFVAFYVALEFWINYNQEKFKESIEWINLELKIPQDVLTTPKVMDQVFTGLSVIASTPDTWLEELLDRKIPFKKGEVPLWVSFEILGTREGISFIIHTPKKFKNLIEAQFRSQYPQVEITEIEDYVKRFSSLPNNYYNIWAAELTLNESPVFPIKTYEFFEERVEERRLDSMAPFLEVLSGLENGEEIWMQMVLRGLTKPLSDSWKEKTKKEIDKLLGKKEEAKEPGGLKQIAKGLADESANVVKGFAKDLGSLTSPQAEPAKEEKKEEKKEGPSGGERMKVERAENKVSKTVFEAVVRVIYLAPKASFEKDQKSAAINSYFRSFTLANLNGFKNKRKTRFFLIKWVLGDSLDYQDANNLFKAYESRLPDPAPQFALEDDDEENIMKKMIFATDELATLYHFPLTQTGAPRLYRVQTKKYEPPPNLPVI
;
A
#
# COMPACT_ATOMS: atom_id res chain seq x y z
N MET A 1 43.97 -16.70 -25.03
CA MET A 1 42.62 -16.46 -24.49
C MET A 1 41.68 -15.86 -25.53
N ASP A 2 42.17 -15.01 -26.44
CA ASP A 2 41.34 -14.33 -27.45
C ASP A 2 40.70 -15.26 -28.52
N SER A 3 41.30 -16.42 -28.83
CA SER A 3 40.71 -17.35 -29.81
C SER A 3 39.56 -18.19 -29.25
N LEU A 4 39.56 -18.48 -27.95
CA LEU A 4 38.50 -19.25 -27.29
C LEU A 4 37.27 -18.36 -27.06
N TYR A 5 37.50 -17.09 -26.73
CA TYR A 5 36.44 -16.09 -26.56
C TYR A 5 35.75 -15.78 -27.91
N ASN A 6 36.52 -15.58 -28.98
CA ASN A 6 35.95 -15.37 -30.32
C ASN A 6 35.26 -16.62 -30.90
N PHE A 7 35.62 -17.83 -30.46
CA PHE A 7 34.94 -19.07 -30.87
C PHE A 7 33.63 -19.28 -30.11
N LEU A 8 33.64 -19.09 -28.78
CA LEU A 8 32.45 -19.22 -27.92
C LEU A 8 31.39 -18.13 -28.17
N PHE A 9 31.80 -16.95 -28.64
CA PHE A 9 30.93 -15.82 -28.99
C PHE A 9 30.84 -15.56 -30.51
N SER A 10 31.19 -16.55 -31.35
CA SER A 10 30.98 -16.42 -32.80
C SER A 10 29.47 -16.47 -33.11
N ASN A 11 28.97 -15.50 -33.90
CA ASN A 11 27.56 -15.43 -34.32
C ASN A 11 27.04 -16.77 -34.87
N SER A 12 27.89 -17.56 -35.52
CA SER A 12 27.55 -18.88 -36.08
C SER A 12 27.18 -19.94 -35.04
N LEU A 13 27.80 -19.92 -33.86
CA LEU A 13 27.52 -20.90 -32.80
C LEU A 13 26.22 -20.55 -32.06
N ILE A 14 25.98 -19.25 -31.84
CA ILE A 14 24.72 -18.74 -31.28
C ILE A 14 23.56 -18.97 -32.26
N GLU A 15 23.75 -18.70 -33.55
CA GLU A 15 22.77 -18.99 -34.61
C GLU A 15 22.47 -20.48 -34.72
N GLY A 16 23.49 -21.34 -34.66
CA GLY A 16 23.31 -22.80 -34.69
C GLY A 16 22.54 -23.33 -33.49
N ILE A 17 22.84 -22.85 -32.28
CA ILE A 17 22.09 -23.18 -31.06
C ILE A 17 20.64 -22.68 -31.16
N PHE A 18 20.43 -21.44 -31.63
CA PHE A 18 19.10 -20.88 -31.80
C PHE A 18 18.25 -21.69 -32.80
N LEU A 19 18.80 -22.06 -33.95
CA LEU A 19 18.10 -22.86 -34.96
C LEU A 19 17.76 -24.27 -34.44
N ALA A 20 18.67 -24.88 -33.67
CA ALA A 20 18.42 -26.19 -33.05
C ALA A 20 17.31 -26.11 -31.98
N LEU A 21 17.35 -25.09 -31.12
CA LEU A 21 16.30 -24.84 -30.11
C LEU A 21 14.96 -24.50 -30.77
N TRP A 22 14.98 -23.71 -31.85
CA TRP A 22 13.78 -23.34 -32.60
C TRP A 22 13.16 -24.56 -33.30
N GLY A 23 13.97 -25.42 -33.93
CA GLY A 23 13.51 -26.68 -34.51
C GLY A 23 12.87 -27.58 -33.46
N ALA A 24 13.53 -27.78 -32.32
CA ALA A 24 12.98 -28.54 -31.20
C ALA A 24 11.67 -27.95 -30.66
N PHE A 25 11.56 -26.62 -30.58
CA PHE A 25 10.31 -25.96 -30.19
C PHE A 25 9.18 -26.21 -31.21
N VAL A 26 9.45 -26.05 -32.52
CA VAL A 26 8.45 -26.26 -33.58
C VAL A 26 7.98 -27.72 -33.65
N ASP A 27 8.84 -28.67 -33.29
CA ASP A 27 8.49 -30.09 -33.27
C ASP A 27 7.68 -30.50 -32.01
N TRP A 28 7.88 -29.80 -30.88
CA TRP A 28 7.36 -30.21 -29.55
C TRP A 28 6.42 -29.19 -28.87
N TRP A 29 6.14 -28.02 -29.46
CA TRP A 29 5.30 -26.98 -28.82
C TRP A 29 3.90 -27.48 -28.44
N TRP A 30 3.33 -28.40 -29.22
CA TRP A 30 2.01 -28.99 -28.97
C TRP A 30 1.96 -29.82 -27.68
N LEU A 31 3.11 -30.29 -27.17
CA LEU A 31 3.20 -30.97 -25.88
C LEU A 31 3.07 -29.96 -24.71
N PHE A 32 3.64 -28.76 -24.85
CA PHE A 32 3.62 -27.71 -23.84
C PHE A 32 2.35 -26.85 -23.90
N LEU A 33 1.74 -26.72 -25.08
CA LEU A 33 0.58 -25.87 -25.30
C LEU A 33 -0.60 -26.19 -24.37
N PRO A 34 -0.99 -27.46 -24.13
CA PRO A 34 -2.08 -27.77 -23.20
C PRO A 34 -1.81 -27.27 -21.77
N PHE A 35 -0.54 -27.31 -21.31
CA PHE A 35 -0.18 -26.84 -19.97
C PHE A 35 -0.23 -25.32 -19.88
N VAL A 36 0.32 -24.61 -20.88
CA VAL A 36 0.27 -23.15 -20.94
C VAL A 36 -1.18 -22.67 -21.10
N ALA A 37 -1.95 -23.28 -21.99
CA ALA A 37 -3.36 -22.96 -22.21
C ALA A 37 -4.20 -23.25 -20.97
N PHE A 38 -3.96 -24.35 -20.26
CA PHE A 38 -4.62 -24.66 -19.00
C PHE A 38 -4.30 -23.61 -17.93
N TYR A 39 -3.03 -23.22 -17.80
CA TYR A 39 -2.60 -22.18 -16.85
C TYR A 39 -3.30 -20.84 -17.14
N VAL A 40 -3.30 -20.40 -18.41
CA VAL A 40 -3.97 -19.17 -18.83
C VAL A 40 -5.49 -19.26 -18.62
N ALA A 41 -6.11 -20.38 -19.00
CA ALA A 41 -7.55 -20.59 -18.79
C ALA A 41 -7.92 -20.59 -17.30
N LEU A 42 -7.08 -21.16 -16.44
CA LEU A 42 -7.26 -21.15 -15.00
C LEU A 42 -7.20 -19.72 -14.45
N GLU A 43 -6.26 -18.90 -14.92
CA GLU A 43 -6.14 -17.49 -14.53
C GLU A 43 -7.37 -16.67 -14.96
N PHE A 44 -7.82 -16.83 -16.22
CA PHE A 44 -9.08 -16.23 -16.68
C PHE A 44 -10.28 -16.69 -15.86
N TRP A 45 -10.37 -17.98 -15.53
CA TRP A 45 -11.45 -18.53 -14.70
C TRP A 45 -11.47 -17.92 -13.30
N ILE A 46 -10.29 -17.76 -12.68
CA ILE A 46 -10.15 -17.12 -11.37
C ILE A 46 -10.63 -15.67 -11.45
N ASN A 47 -10.09 -14.89 -12.39
CA ASN A 47 -10.41 -13.47 -12.55
C ASN A 47 -11.90 -13.28 -12.79
N TYR A 48 -12.51 -14.11 -13.66
CA TYR A 48 -13.95 -14.09 -13.92
C TYR A 48 -14.78 -14.30 -12.65
N ASN A 49 -14.43 -15.30 -11.82
CA ASN A 49 -15.18 -15.56 -10.59
C ASN A 49 -14.96 -14.47 -9.53
N GLN A 50 -13.77 -13.87 -9.46
CA GLN A 50 -13.49 -12.74 -8.55
C GLN A 50 -14.28 -11.51 -8.94
N GLU A 51 -14.30 -11.14 -10.21
CA GLU A 51 -15.08 -10.00 -10.68
C GLU A 51 -16.58 -10.21 -10.41
N LYS A 52 -17.09 -11.41 -10.69
CA LYS A 52 -18.47 -11.78 -10.34
C LYS A 52 -18.76 -11.66 -8.84
N PHE A 53 -17.79 -12.03 -7.99
CA PHE A 53 -17.92 -11.85 -6.54
C PHE A 53 -17.91 -10.35 -6.18
N LYS A 54 -16.99 -9.55 -6.72
CA LYS A 54 -16.92 -8.10 -6.46
C LYS A 54 -18.23 -7.39 -6.85
N GLU A 55 -18.81 -7.74 -8.00
CA GLU A 55 -20.10 -7.22 -8.48
C GLU A 55 -21.28 -7.62 -7.58
N SER A 56 -21.19 -8.75 -6.89
CA SER A 56 -22.24 -9.23 -5.97
C SER A 56 -22.29 -8.49 -4.63
N ILE A 57 -21.27 -7.68 -4.32
CA ILE A 57 -21.18 -6.97 -3.05
C ILE A 57 -22.15 -5.80 -3.05
N GLU A 58 -23.08 -5.78 -2.09
CA GLU A 58 -23.93 -4.62 -1.85
C GLU A 58 -23.18 -3.58 -1.00
N TRP A 59 -22.94 -2.41 -1.59
CA TRP A 59 -22.22 -1.30 -0.96
C TRP A 59 -23.17 -0.23 -0.42
N ILE A 60 -22.81 0.37 0.71
CA ILE A 60 -23.53 1.49 1.32
C ILE A 60 -22.55 2.62 1.71
N ASN A 61 -23.05 3.85 1.77
CA ASN A 61 -22.31 5.01 2.26
C ASN A 61 -22.92 5.50 3.58
N LEU A 62 -22.08 5.63 4.59
CA LEU A 62 -22.45 6.11 5.92
C LEU A 62 -21.78 7.46 6.16
N GLU A 63 -22.57 8.53 6.29
CA GLU A 63 -22.09 9.82 6.76
C GLU A 63 -22.03 9.85 8.28
N LEU A 64 -20.89 10.27 8.82
CA LEU A 64 -20.63 10.46 10.24
C LEU A 64 -20.77 11.94 10.58
N LYS A 65 -21.82 12.30 11.33
CA LYS A 65 -21.97 13.65 11.87
C LYS A 65 -21.25 13.75 13.20
N ILE A 66 -20.29 14.67 13.25
CA ILE A 66 -19.35 14.76 14.38
C ILE A 66 -20.04 15.47 15.55
N PRO A 67 -19.83 14.98 16.80
CA PRO A 67 -20.29 15.70 18.00
C PRO A 67 -19.68 17.10 18.12
N GLN A 68 -20.35 18.02 18.81
CA GLN A 68 -19.79 19.35 19.06
C GLN A 68 -18.58 19.32 20.01
N ASP A 69 -18.59 18.36 20.94
CA ASP A 69 -17.62 18.21 22.02
C ASP A 69 -16.79 16.94 21.81
N VAL A 70 -15.78 16.98 20.95
CA VAL A 70 -14.79 15.91 20.79
C VAL A 70 -13.59 16.24 21.68
N LEU A 71 -13.58 15.66 22.87
CA LEU A 71 -12.45 15.75 23.83
C LEU A 71 -11.49 14.56 23.72
N THR A 72 -11.86 13.56 22.94
CA THR A 72 -11.12 12.31 22.75
C THR A 72 -9.95 12.51 21.80
N THR A 73 -8.76 12.06 22.21
CA THR A 73 -7.53 12.07 21.40
C THR A 73 -7.62 11.13 20.19
N PRO A 74 -6.79 11.31 19.14
CA PRO A 74 -6.73 10.40 17.99
C PRO A 74 -6.53 8.91 18.36
N LYS A 75 -5.93 8.64 19.52
CA LYS A 75 -5.84 7.30 20.14
C LYS A 75 -7.17 6.54 20.22
N VAL A 76 -8.30 7.23 20.32
CA VAL A 76 -9.62 6.60 20.32
C VAL A 76 -9.95 6.02 18.94
N MET A 77 -9.51 6.67 17.86
CA MET A 77 -9.66 6.15 16.50
C MET A 77 -8.75 4.95 16.22
N ASP A 78 -7.58 4.87 16.85
CA ASP A 78 -6.71 3.70 16.83
C ASP A 78 -7.46 2.44 17.31
N GLN A 79 -8.26 2.58 18.38
CA GLN A 79 -9.14 1.50 18.87
C GLN A 79 -10.26 1.14 17.89
N VAL A 80 -10.87 2.13 17.22
CA VAL A 80 -11.86 1.89 16.16
C VAL A 80 -11.23 1.03 15.06
N PHE A 81 -10.07 1.42 14.52
CA PHE A 81 -9.39 0.64 13.48
C PHE A 81 -8.97 -0.75 13.96
N THR A 82 -8.55 -0.87 15.21
CA THR A 82 -8.25 -2.18 15.82
C THR A 82 -9.49 -3.08 15.84
N GLY A 83 -10.66 -2.56 16.21
CA GLY A 83 -11.92 -3.30 16.19
C GLY A 83 -12.41 -3.67 14.78
N LEU A 84 -12.04 -2.87 13.77
CA LEU A 84 -12.34 -3.14 12.36
C LEU A 84 -11.40 -4.18 11.73
N SER A 85 -10.36 -4.62 12.43
CA SER A 85 -9.48 -5.70 11.96
C SER A 85 -10.21 -7.00 11.64
N VAL A 86 -11.38 -7.24 12.24
CA VAL A 86 -12.22 -8.40 11.92
C VAL A 86 -12.69 -8.38 10.45
N ILE A 87 -12.84 -7.20 9.84
CA ILE A 87 -13.18 -7.03 8.42
C ILE A 87 -12.12 -7.64 7.51
N ALA A 88 -10.85 -7.69 7.97
CA ALA A 88 -9.71 -8.27 7.27
C ALA A 88 -9.84 -9.78 7.01
N SER A 89 -10.77 -10.46 7.67
CA SER A 89 -10.82 -11.91 7.69
C SER A 89 -11.63 -12.44 6.50
N THR A 90 -10.93 -13.00 5.52
CA THR A 90 -11.51 -13.94 4.54
C THR A 90 -11.53 -15.35 5.13
N PRO A 91 -12.51 -16.20 4.76
CA PRO A 91 -12.67 -17.52 5.38
C PRO A 91 -11.47 -18.44 5.11
N ASP A 92 -10.93 -19.00 6.19
CA ASP A 92 -10.11 -20.21 6.19
C ASP A 92 -11.05 -21.42 6.07
N THR A 93 -11.02 -22.16 4.94
CA THR A 93 -11.21 -23.64 4.82
C THR A 93 -11.47 -24.09 3.37
N TRP A 94 -11.16 -25.30 2.92
CA TRP A 94 -10.61 -26.55 3.52
C TRP A 94 -9.33 -27.01 2.79
N LEU A 95 -8.93 -26.26 1.76
CA LEU A 95 -7.72 -26.41 0.96
C LEU A 95 -6.75 -25.24 1.32
N GLU A 96 -6.15 -25.27 2.51
CA GLU A 96 -4.68 -25.14 2.45
C GLU A 96 -4.24 -26.25 1.48
N GLU A 97 -3.30 -26.00 0.60
CA GLU A 97 -2.75 -27.04 -0.26
C GLU A 97 -3.72 -27.51 -1.36
N LEU A 98 -3.42 -27.12 -2.59
CA LEU A 98 -2.93 -28.24 -3.37
C LEU A 98 -1.48 -28.04 -3.78
N LEU A 99 -1.02 -26.81 -4.06
CA LEU A 99 0.40 -26.43 -4.23
C LEU A 99 0.54 -24.94 -4.64
N ASP A 100 0.24 -23.98 -3.75
CA ASP A 100 0.78 -22.60 -3.87
C ASP A 100 0.11 -21.53 -4.80
N ARG A 101 -1.23 -21.49 -4.97
CA ARG A 101 -1.90 -20.28 -5.54
C ARG A 101 -3.22 -19.91 -4.84
N LYS A 102 -3.28 -18.69 -4.30
CA LYS A 102 -4.00 -18.31 -3.06
C LYS A 102 -5.36 -17.59 -3.23
N ILE A 103 -6.37 -18.10 -3.96
CA ILE A 103 -7.76 -17.54 -3.92
C ILE A 103 -8.79 -18.69 -4.12
N PRO A 104 -9.93 -18.75 -3.40
CA PRO A 104 -10.93 -19.82 -3.54
C PRO A 104 -11.55 -19.88 -4.95
N PHE A 105 -11.01 -20.74 -5.81
CA PHE A 105 -11.31 -20.89 -7.25
C PHE A 105 -12.79 -21.10 -7.62
N LYS A 106 -13.62 -21.58 -6.69
CA LYS A 106 -15.04 -21.89 -6.95
C LYS A 106 -16.00 -20.76 -6.54
N LYS A 107 -15.62 -19.93 -5.57
CA LYS A 107 -16.47 -18.84 -5.07
C LYS A 107 -15.94 -17.45 -5.45
N GLY A 108 -14.66 -17.33 -5.80
CA GLY A 108 -14.04 -16.06 -6.18
C GLY A 108 -13.97 -15.05 -5.02
N GLU A 109 -14.12 -15.50 -3.77
CA GLU A 109 -14.15 -14.60 -2.61
C GLU A 109 -12.79 -13.89 -2.46
N VAL A 110 -12.83 -12.55 -2.44
CA VAL A 110 -11.66 -11.70 -2.20
C VAL A 110 -11.77 -11.01 -0.83
N PRO A 111 -10.64 -10.61 -0.23
CA PRO A 111 -10.69 -9.79 0.98
C PRO A 111 -11.44 -8.50 0.70
N LEU A 112 -12.42 -8.23 1.55
CA LEU A 112 -13.22 -7.03 1.46
C LEU A 112 -12.46 -5.84 2.04
N TRP A 113 -12.89 -4.66 1.64
CA TRP A 113 -12.29 -3.40 2.02
C TRP A 113 -13.36 -2.40 2.47
N VAL A 114 -12.89 -1.36 3.14
CA VAL A 114 -13.70 -0.23 3.60
C VAL A 114 -12.96 1.05 3.21
N SER A 115 -13.68 2.03 2.66
CA SER A 115 -13.12 3.34 2.34
C SER A 115 -13.53 4.35 3.41
N PHE A 116 -12.55 5.06 3.96
CA PHE A 116 -12.72 6.20 4.84
C PHE A 116 -12.48 7.47 4.04
N GLU A 117 -13.48 8.34 3.99
CA GLU A 117 -13.50 9.50 3.10
C GLU A 117 -13.76 10.79 3.88
N ILE A 118 -13.10 11.87 3.43
CA ILE A 118 -13.33 13.22 3.92
C ILE A 118 -13.71 14.06 2.70
N LEU A 119 -14.92 14.60 2.73
CA LEU A 119 -15.46 15.50 1.73
C LEU A 119 -15.44 16.92 2.28
N GLY A 120 -14.64 17.80 1.67
CA GLY A 120 -14.66 19.22 1.93
C GLY A 120 -15.37 19.97 0.81
N THR A 121 -16.36 20.78 1.18
CA THR A 121 -17.06 21.71 0.29
C THR A 121 -17.15 23.09 0.95
N ARG A 122 -17.69 24.08 0.23
CA ARG A 122 -18.03 25.39 0.81
C ARG A 122 -18.96 25.29 2.02
N GLU A 123 -19.87 24.34 1.93
CA GLU A 123 -20.98 24.07 2.83
C GLU A 123 -20.50 23.46 4.15
N GLY A 124 -19.52 22.57 4.06
CA GLY A 124 -18.83 22.05 5.23
C GLY A 124 -17.94 20.86 4.94
N ILE A 125 -17.49 20.24 6.02
CA ILE A 125 -16.65 19.04 6.01
C ILE A 125 -17.50 17.86 6.48
N SER A 126 -17.63 16.84 5.64
CA SER A 126 -18.35 15.60 5.91
C SER A 126 -17.38 14.41 5.97
N PHE A 127 -17.61 13.53 6.92
CA PHE A 127 -16.85 12.29 7.09
C PHE A 127 -17.73 11.13 6.60
N ILE A 128 -17.24 10.35 5.65
CA ILE A 128 -18.01 9.32 4.98
C ILE A 128 -17.28 7.99 5.07
N ILE A 129 -18.02 6.90 5.26
CA ILE A 129 -17.51 5.54 5.19
C ILE A 129 -18.26 4.79 4.10
N HIS A 130 -17.54 4.31 3.10
CA HIS A 130 -18.08 3.40 2.09
C HIS A 130 -17.69 1.97 2.44
N THR A 131 -18.70 1.11 2.62
CA THR A 131 -18.52 -0.22 3.20
C THR A 131 -19.51 -1.22 2.61
N PRO A 132 -19.17 -2.52 2.56
CA PRO A 132 -20.15 -3.57 2.34
C PRO A 132 -21.26 -3.50 3.40
N LYS A 133 -22.52 -3.66 2.98
CA LYS A 133 -23.70 -3.58 3.86
C LYS A 133 -23.63 -4.52 5.06
N LYS A 134 -23.01 -5.70 4.89
CA LYS A 134 -22.82 -6.67 5.97
C LYS A 134 -21.98 -6.15 7.14
N PHE A 135 -21.14 -5.13 6.93
CA PHE A 135 -20.31 -4.52 7.98
C PHE A 135 -20.94 -3.27 8.60
N LYS A 136 -22.14 -2.85 8.16
CA LYS A 136 -22.85 -1.69 8.70
C LYS A 136 -22.91 -1.71 10.22
N ASN A 137 -23.43 -2.81 10.79
CA ASN A 137 -23.61 -2.95 12.23
C ASN A 137 -22.27 -2.93 12.99
N LEU A 138 -21.22 -3.51 12.39
CA LEU A 138 -19.88 -3.51 12.98
C LEU A 138 -19.33 -2.09 13.05
N ILE A 139 -19.41 -1.34 11.94
CA ILE A 139 -18.95 0.05 11.88
C ILE A 139 -19.75 0.92 12.86
N GLU A 140 -21.08 0.81 12.86
CA GLU A 140 -21.91 1.56 13.81
C GLU A 140 -21.54 1.25 15.26
N ALA A 141 -21.32 -0.01 15.61
CA ALA A 141 -20.93 -0.40 16.96
C ALA A 141 -19.55 0.15 17.36
N GLN A 142 -18.54 0.05 16.48
CA GLN A 142 -17.20 0.55 16.77
C GLN A 142 -17.22 2.07 16.99
N PHE A 143 -17.87 2.83 16.11
CA PHE A 143 -17.95 4.28 16.23
C PHE A 143 -18.79 4.72 17.43
N ARG A 144 -19.95 4.11 17.69
CA ARG A 144 -20.78 4.48 18.86
C ARG A 144 -20.13 4.12 20.19
N SER A 145 -19.29 3.08 20.24
CA SER A 145 -18.57 2.71 21.46
C SER A 145 -17.54 3.76 21.89
N GLN A 146 -16.90 4.39 20.89
CA GLN A 146 -15.82 5.34 21.07
C GLN A 146 -16.32 6.81 21.06
N TYR A 147 -17.37 7.06 20.28
CA TYR A 147 -18.01 8.37 20.10
C TYR A 147 -19.53 8.22 20.34
N PRO A 148 -20.01 8.21 21.59
CA PRO A 148 -21.42 7.94 21.90
C PRO A 148 -22.42 8.92 21.25
N GLN A 149 -21.96 10.15 20.95
CA GLN A 149 -22.79 11.22 20.36
C GLN A 149 -22.72 11.27 18.83
N VAL A 150 -21.96 10.37 18.17
CA VAL A 150 -21.86 10.36 16.71
C VAL A 150 -23.21 9.92 16.11
N GLU A 151 -23.71 10.71 15.17
CA GLU A 151 -24.88 10.32 14.39
C GLU A 151 -24.41 9.74 13.05
N ILE A 152 -24.85 8.51 12.76
CA ILE A 152 -24.47 7.78 11.55
C ILE A 152 -25.70 7.67 10.68
N THR A 153 -25.65 8.24 9.48
CA THR A 153 -26.77 8.26 8.53
C THR A 153 -26.35 7.66 7.20
N GLU A 154 -27.21 6.85 6.60
CA GLU A 154 -26.98 6.33 5.26
C GLU A 154 -27.32 7.40 4.22
N ILE A 155 -26.40 7.64 3.29
CA ILE A 155 -26.53 8.67 2.24
C ILE A 155 -26.32 8.06 0.85
N GLU A 156 -26.79 8.77 -0.18
CA GLU A 156 -26.43 8.44 -1.55
C GLU A 156 -24.96 8.74 -1.82
N ASP A 157 -24.34 7.99 -2.74
CA ASP A 157 -22.95 8.19 -3.13
C ASP A 157 -22.77 9.54 -3.83
N TYR A 158 -22.09 10.47 -3.16
CA TYR A 158 -21.81 11.81 -3.68
C TYR A 158 -20.96 11.81 -4.96
N VAL A 159 -20.22 10.73 -5.25
CA VAL A 159 -19.41 10.61 -6.47
C VAL A 159 -20.30 10.45 -7.72
N LYS A 160 -21.49 9.85 -7.58
CA LYS A 160 -22.45 9.61 -8.68
C LYS A 160 -23.02 10.90 -9.30
N ARG A 161 -22.76 12.06 -8.69
CA ARG A 161 -23.05 13.38 -9.29
C ARG A 161 -22.29 13.59 -10.61
N PHE A 162 -21.23 12.83 -10.86
CA PHE A 162 -20.40 12.95 -12.05
C PHE A 162 -20.26 11.61 -12.77
N SER A 163 -20.51 11.60 -14.08
CA SER A 163 -20.28 10.43 -14.93
C SER A 163 -18.81 10.29 -15.36
N SER A 164 -18.11 11.42 -15.49
CA SER A 164 -16.69 11.48 -15.81
C SER A 164 -16.10 12.82 -15.39
N LEU A 165 -14.85 12.82 -14.95
CA LEU A 165 -14.08 14.01 -14.64
C LEU A 165 -12.65 13.86 -15.20
N PRO A 166 -12.02 14.93 -15.75
CA PRO A 166 -12.59 16.25 -16.02
C PRO A 166 -13.77 16.19 -17.02
N ASN A 167 -14.55 17.27 -17.12
CA ASN A 167 -15.63 17.38 -18.11
C ASN A 167 -15.74 18.81 -18.67
N ASN A 168 -16.86 19.16 -19.31
CA ASN A 168 -17.03 20.49 -19.91
C ASN A 168 -17.04 21.62 -18.88
N TYR A 169 -17.55 21.38 -17.67
CA TYR A 169 -17.77 22.39 -16.63
C TYR A 169 -16.69 22.37 -15.54
N TYR A 170 -16.18 21.19 -15.23
CA TYR A 170 -15.26 20.96 -14.13
C TYR A 170 -13.90 20.46 -14.60
N ASN A 171 -12.86 20.97 -13.94
CA ASN A 171 -11.52 20.40 -13.99
C ASN A 171 -11.20 19.72 -12.66
N ILE A 172 -10.29 18.75 -12.71
CA ILE A 172 -9.78 18.07 -11.53
C ILE A 172 -8.27 18.03 -11.50
N TRP A 173 -7.74 18.08 -10.29
CA TRP A 173 -6.42 17.56 -9.96
C TRP A 173 -6.62 16.34 -9.08
N ALA A 174 -5.91 15.24 -9.39
CA ALA A 174 -5.99 14.03 -8.59
C ALA A 174 -4.59 13.48 -8.34
N ALA A 175 -4.42 12.81 -7.22
CA ALA A 175 -3.20 12.12 -6.86
C ALA A 175 -3.51 10.82 -6.12
N GLU A 176 -2.78 9.76 -6.47
CA GLU A 176 -2.62 8.57 -5.64
C GLU A 176 -1.28 8.69 -4.93
N LEU A 177 -1.29 8.52 -3.61
CA LEU A 177 -0.07 8.61 -2.80
C LEU A 177 0.66 7.28 -2.76
N THR A 178 1.96 7.36 -2.51
CA THR A 178 2.82 6.23 -2.17
C THR A 178 3.84 6.66 -1.11
N LEU A 179 4.49 5.69 -0.48
CA LEU A 179 5.50 5.91 0.54
C LEU A 179 6.86 6.25 -0.08
N ASN A 180 7.65 7.06 0.63
CA ASN A 180 9.00 7.41 0.23
C ASN A 180 9.97 6.24 0.41
N GLU A 181 9.81 5.53 1.53
CA GLU A 181 10.63 4.43 2.00
C GLU A 181 9.81 3.13 2.11
N SER A 182 10.49 2.02 2.46
CA SER A 182 9.86 0.73 2.74
C SER A 182 8.67 0.84 3.72
N PRO A 183 7.56 0.12 3.49
CA PRO A 183 6.37 0.15 4.35
C PRO A 183 6.62 -0.40 5.77
N VAL A 184 7.80 -0.98 6.02
CA VAL A 184 8.29 -1.37 7.35
C VAL A 184 8.36 -0.17 8.30
N PHE A 185 8.77 0.99 7.79
CA PHE A 185 8.92 2.17 8.62
C PHE A 185 7.60 2.93 8.65
N PRO A 186 7.14 3.35 9.85
CA PRO A 186 5.91 4.10 9.96
C PRO A 186 6.09 5.54 9.45
N ILE A 187 4.99 6.23 9.18
CA ILE A 187 4.95 7.70 9.08
C ILE A 187 5.03 8.33 10.49
N LYS A 188 5.16 9.65 10.57
CA LYS A 188 5.02 10.38 11.83
C LYS A 188 3.58 10.23 12.36
N THR A 189 3.40 9.48 13.44
CA THR A 189 2.10 9.19 14.07
C THR A 189 1.62 10.31 15.00
N TYR A 190 0.36 10.27 15.42
CA TYR A 190 -0.28 11.25 16.33
C TYR A 190 0.49 11.42 17.64
N GLU A 191 1.18 10.38 18.13
CA GLU A 191 2.02 10.43 19.33
C GLU A 191 3.12 11.51 19.26
N PHE A 192 3.57 11.88 18.05
CA PHE A 192 4.55 12.96 17.86
C PHE A 192 3.94 14.36 17.93
N PHE A 193 2.61 14.48 17.87
CA PHE A 193 1.85 15.73 17.95
C PHE A 193 1.23 15.92 19.35
N GLU A 194 1.11 14.83 20.12
CA GLU A 194 0.64 14.86 21.51
C GLU A 194 1.69 15.49 22.42
N GLU A 195 1.38 16.65 23.00
CA GLU A 195 2.10 17.21 24.14
C GLU A 195 1.41 16.88 25.47
N ARG A 196 2.20 16.84 26.55
CA ARG A 196 1.68 16.61 27.92
C ARG A 196 0.77 17.74 28.39
N VAL A 197 0.95 18.95 27.84
CA VAL A 197 0.13 20.13 28.15
C VAL A 197 -1.00 20.19 27.15
N GLU A 198 -2.25 20.09 27.61
CA GLU A 198 -3.43 20.04 26.74
C GLU A 198 -3.53 21.25 25.80
N GLU A 199 -3.21 22.46 26.29
CA GLU A 199 -3.27 23.70 25.51
C GLU A 199 -2.28 23.76 24.33
N ARG A 200 -1.21 22.95 24.38
CA ARG A 200 -0.20 22.87 23.30
C ARG A 200 -0.37 21.64 22.42
N ARG A 201 -1.40 20.82 22.69
CA ARG A 201 -1.67 19.63 21.91
C ARG A 201 -2.03 20.05 20.49
N LEU A 202 -1.18 19.67 19.55
CA LEU A 202 -1.44 19.88 18.13
C LEU A 202 -2.24 18.70 17.59
N ASP A 203 -3.20 18.99 16.73
CA ASP A 203 -4.00 17.98 16.04
C ASP A 203 -3.41 17.76 14.64
N SER A 204 -3.13 16.51 14.29
CA SER A 204 -2.53 16.17 13.00
C SER A 204 -3.44 16.49 11.82
N MET A 205 -4.76 16.56 11.99
CA MET A 205 -5.71 16.89 10.91
C MET A 205 -6.01 18.39 10.79
N ALA A 206 -5.65 19.21 11.79
CA ALA A 206 -5.96 20.64 11.77
C ALA A 206 -5.47 21.36 10.49
N PRO A 207 -4.23 21.12 9.98
CA PRO A 207 -3.79 21.75 8.75
C PRO A 207 -4.65 21.35 7.53
N PHE A 208 -5.13 20.11 7.47
CA PHE A 208 -6.00 19.66 6.38
C PHE A 208 -7.37 20.33 6.46
N LEU A 209 -7.96 20.39 7.66
CA LEU A 209 -9.26 21.02 7.87
C LEU A 209 -9.24 22.52 7.57
N GLU A 210 -8.11 23.19 7.79
CA GLU A 210 -7.91 24.59 7.37
C GLU A 210 -7.97 24.73 5.84
N VAL A 211 -7.29 23.84 5.11
CA VAL A 211 -7.35 23.80 3.63
C VAL A 211 -8.78 23.57 3.15
N LEU A 212 -9.51 22.63 3.77
CA LEU A 212 -10.92 22.36 3.43
C LEU A 212 -11.84 23.54 3.79
N SER A 213 -11.60 24.21 4.91
CA SER A 213 -12.40 25.37 5.35
C SER A 213 -12.18 26.59 4.45
N GLY A 214 -11.05 26.67 3.76
CA GLY A 214 -10.72 27.71 2.79
C GLY A 214 -11.31 27.50 1.39
N LEU A 215 -12.16 26.49 1.17
CA LEU A 215 -12.77 26.23 -0.13
C LEU A 215 -13.81 27.29 -0.51
N GLU A 216 -13.77 27.71 -1.78
CA GLU A 216 -14.69 28.65 -2.40
C GLU A 216 -15.92 27.94 -3.01
N ASN A 217 -16.86 28.71 -3.58
CA ASN A 217 -18.07 28.14 -4.16
C ASN A 217 -17.75 27.26 -5.38
N GLY A 218 -18.19 26.00 -5.34
CA GLY A 218 -17.94 25.03 -6.39
C GLY A 218 -16.59 24.30 -6.27
N GLU A 219 -15.70 24.73 -5.37
CA GLU A 219 -14.50 23.97 -5.05
C GLU A 219 -14.83 22.83 -4.08
N GLU A 220 -14.34 21.63 -4.41
CA GLU A 220 -14.45 20.46 -3.55
C GLU A 220 -13.09 19.76 -3.44
N ILE A 221 -12.75 19.27 -2.25
CA ILE A 221 -11.61 18.38 -2.03
C ILE A 221 -12.12 17.09 -1.43
N TRP A 222 -11.76 15.96 -2.04
CA TRP A 222 -12.15 14.63 -1.61
C TRP A 222 -10.88 13.86 -1.26
N MET A 223 -10.75 13.44 0.00
CA MET A 223 -9.71 12.51 0.44
C MET A 223 -10.34 11.15 0.66
N GLN A 224 -9.67 10.12 0.16
CA GLN A 224 -10.08 8.73 0.27
C GLN A 224 -8.93 7.90 0.83
N MET A 225 -9.25 7.05 1.78
CA MET A 225 -8.36 6.06 2.35
C MET A 225 -9.06 4.69 2.31
N VAL A 226 -8.73 3.89 1.29
CA VAL A 226 -9.25 2.53 1.14
C VAL A 226 -8.41 1.59 1.98
N LEU A 227 -9.04 0.84 2.88
CA LEU A 227 -8.40 -0.11 3.79
C LEU A 227 -8.81 -1.54 3.46
N ARG A 228 -7.82 -2.39 3.18
CA ARG A 228 -7.95 -3.83 3.04
C ARG A 228 -7.12 -4.50 4.10
N GLY A 229 -7.71 -5.40 4.87
CA GLY A 229 -6.97 -6.13 5.87
C GLY A 229 -6.08 -7.22 5.27
N LEU A 230 -4.95 -7.51 5.93
CA LEU A 230 -4.02 -8.53 5.44
C LEU A 230 -4.54 -9.93 5.79
N THR A 231 -4.58 -10.81 4.80
CA THR A 231 -4.78 -12.23 5.04
C THR A 231 -3.61 -12.80 5.86
N LYS A 232 -3.84 -13.89 6.59
CA LYS A 232 -2.79 -14.53 7.42
C LYS A 232 -1.48 -14.80 6.64
N PRO A 233 -1.50 -15.37 5.41
CA PRO A 233 -0.28 -15.56 4.63
C PRO A 233 0.44 -14.26 4.24
N LEU A 234 -0.31 -13.18 3.96
CA LEU A 234 0.27 -11.87 3.64
C LEU A 234 0.86 -11.22 4.89
N SER A 235 0.19 -11.35 6.03
CA SER A 235 0.67 -10.86 7.33
C SER A 235 1.98 -11.56 7.72
N ASP A 236 2.07 -12.87 7.57
CA ASP A 236 3.28 -13.64 7.89
C ASP A 236 4.44 -13.28 6.95
N SER A 237 4.17 -13.16 5.64
CA SER A 237 5.14 -12.70 4.65
C SER A 237 5.65 -11.29 4.96
N TRP A 238 4.75 -10.38 5.34
CA TRP A 238 5.11 -9.03 5.76
C TRP A 238 5.99 -9.03 7.01
N LYS A 239 5.63 -9.80 8.05
CA LYS A 239 6.43 -9.93 9.28
C LYS A 239 7.82 -10.49 9.01
N GLU A 240 7.94 -11.52 8.16
CA GLU A 240 9.23 -12.11 7.81
C GLU A 240 10.12 -11.10 7.04
N LYS A 241 9.57 -10.45 6.02
CA LYS A 241 10.31 -9.44 5.24
C LYS A 241 10.69 -8.23 6.10
N THR A 242 9.82 -7.83 7.01
CA THR A 242 10.10 -6.76 7.98
C THR A 242 11.27 -7.14 8.89
N LYS A 243 11.24 -8.35 9.46
CA LYS A 243 12.34 -8.83 10.30
C LYS A 243 13.67 -8.86 9.55
N LYS A 244 13.67 -9.33 8.30
CA LYS A 244 14.86 -9.30 7.43
C LYS A 244 15.40 -7.89 7.22
N GLU A 245 14.52 -6.91 7.01
CA GLU A 245 14.92 -5.51 6.83
C GLU A 245 15.51 -4.91 8.13
N ILE A 246 14.91 -5.21 9.28
CA ILE A 246 15.42 -4.79 10.59
C ILE A 246 16.77 -5.44 10.90
N ASP A 247 16.92 -6.74 10.65
CA ASP A 247 18.16 -7.47 10.89
C ASP A 247 19.32 -6.96 9.99
N LYS A 248 19.01 -6.55 8.75
CA LYS A 248 19.96 -5.85 7.87
C LYS A 248 20.42 -4.52 8.44
N LEU A 249 19.50 -3.70 8.96
CA LEU A 249 19.85 -2.42 9.61
C LEU A 249 20.71 -2.61 10.88
N LEU A 250 20.46 -3.69 11.63
CA LEU A 250 21.26 -4.05 12.80
C LEU A 250 22.60 -4.72 12.44
N GLY A 251 22.90 -4.90 11.15
CA GLY A 251 24.13 -5.51 10.66
C GLY A 251 24.30 -6.97 11.08
N LYS A 252 23.20 -7.68 11.38
CA LYS A 252 23.20 -9.13 11.60
C LYS A 252 23.34 -9.80 10.23
N LYS A 253 24.25 -10.77 10.11
CA LYS A 253 24.40 -11.54 8.87
C LYS A 253 23.13 -12.36 8.66
N GLU A 254 22.57 -12.31 7.46
CA GLU A 254 21.41 -13.12 7.07
C GLU A 254 21.71 -14.60 7.37
N GLU A 255 20.88 -15.23 8.20
CA GLU A 255 20.75 -16.68 8.17
C GLU A 255 20.01 -17.02 6.88
N ALA A 256 20.77 -17.33 5.82
CA ALA A 256 20.22 -17.81 4.58
C ALA A 256 19.41 -19.10 4.88
N LYS A 257 18.08 -19.00 4.84
CA LYS A 257 17.23 -20.18 4.70
C LYS A 257 17.49 -20.75 3.31
N GLU A 258 18.39 -21.73 3.22
CA GLU A 258 18.65 -22.44 1.97
C GLU A 258 17.42 -23.27 1.56
N PRO A 259 16.90 -23.13 0.34
CA PRO A 259 15.94 -24.09 -0.21
C PRO A 259 16.68 -25.39 -0.51
N GLY A 260 16.32 -26.47 0.19
CA GLY A 260 17.00 -27.77 0.16
C GLY A 260 17.12 -28.46 -1.22
N GLY A 261 16.41 -27.99 -2.25
CA GLY A 261 16.45 -28.56 -3.61
C GLY A 261 17.64 -28.12 -4.46
N LEU A 262 18.13 -26.88 -4.29
CA LEU A 262 19.21 -26.33 -5.13
C LEU A 262 20.59 -26.95 -4.83
N LYS A 263 20.78 -27.48 -3.61
CA LYS A 263 22.02 -28.18 -3.21
C LYS A 263 22.22 -29.51 -3.93
N GLN A 264 21.15 -30.22 -4.33
CA GLN A 264 21.28 -31.49 -5.05
C GLN A 264 21.65 -31.28 -6.52
N ILE A 265 21.06 -30.28 -7.16
CA ILE A 265 21.33 -29.95 -8.57
C ILE A 265 22.74 -29.34 -8.71
N ALA A 266 23.11 -28.44 -7.79
CA ALA A 266 24.46 -27.87 -7.74
C ALA A 266 25.53 -28.92 -7.39
N LYS A 267 25.25 -29.89 -6.50
CA LYS A 267 26.16 -31.03 -6.26
C LYS A 267 26.33 -31.91 -7.48
N GLY A 268 25.25 -32.24 -8.19
CA GLY A 268 25.31 -33.08 -9.39
C GLY A 268 26.19 -32.47 -10.50
N LEU A 269 26.10 -31.14 -10.69
CA LEU A 269 26.91 -30.41 -11.67
C LEU A 269 28.36 -30.17 -11.20
N ALA A 270 28.58 -30.00 -9.90
CA ALA A 270 29.91 -29.83 -9.33
C ALA A 270 30.73 -31.13 -9.34
N ASP A 271 30.10 -32.29 -9.15
CA ASP A 271 30.78 -33.58 -9.13
C ASP A 271 31.24 -34.05 -10.53
N GLU A 272 30.56 -33.64 -11.61
CA GLU A 272 31.03 -33.89 -12.98
C GLU A 272 32.15 -32.94 -13.43
N SER A 273 32.11 -31.66 -13.02
CA SER A 273 33.13 -30.67 -13.39
C SER A 273 34.42 -30.77 -12.57
N ALA A 274 34.37 -31.30 -11.34
CA ALA A 274 35.54 -31.44 -10.48
C ALA A 274 36.58 -32.46 -10.99
N ASN A 275 36.17 -33.48 -11.74
CA ASN A 275 37.08 -34.51 -12.27
C ASN A 275 37.87 -34.01 -13.50
N VAL A 276 37.29 -33.12 -14.30
CA VAL A 276 37.94 -32.54 -15.48
C VAL A 276 38.99 -31.49 -15.07
N VAL A 277 38.67 -30.67 -14.07
CA VAL A 277 39.58 -29.63 -13.55
C VAL A 277 40.75 -30.22 -12.74
N LYS A 278 40.51 -31.29 -11.96
CA LYS A 278 41.59 -31.99 -11.24
C LYS A 278 42.56 -32.73 -12.17
N GLY A 279 42.07 -33.25 -13.31
CA GLY A 279 42.94 -33.82 -14.35
C GLY A 279 43.86 -32.78 -14.97
N PHE A 280 43.34 -31.61 -15.29
CA PHE A 280 44.09 -30.50 -15.87
C PHE A 280 45.12 -29.85 -14.91
N ALA A 281 44.77 -29.71 -13.63
CA ALA A 281 45.64 -29.10 -12.63
C ALA A 281 46.84 -29.99 -12.26
N LYS A 282 46.68 -31.32 -12.35
CA LYS A 282 47.75 -32.28 -12.04
C LYS A 282 48.82 -32.34 -13.13
N ASP A 283 48.44 -32.08 -14.38
CA ASP A 283 49.38 -32.01 -15.52
C ASP A 283 50.13 -30.67 -15.58
N LEU A 284 49.52 -29.56 -15.16
CA LEU A 284 50.19 -28.25 -15.11
C LEU A 284 51.07 -28.03 -13.85
N GLY A 285 50.75 -28.68 -12.73
CA GLY A 285 51.42 -28.44 -11.44
C GLY A 285 52.78 -29.11 -11.23
N SER A 286 53.31 -29.86 -12.21
CA SER A 286 54.64 -30.48 -12.13
C SER A 286 55.80 -29.59 -12.59
N LEU A 287 55.49 -28.39 -13.09
CA LEU A 287 56.47 -27.40 -13.51
C LEU A 287 56.39 -26.19 -12.56
N THR A 288 57.44 -26.04 -11.75
CA THR A 288 57.78 -24.89 -10.89
C THR A 288 57.21 -24.89 -9.47
N SER A 289 58.11 -25.18 -8.52
CA SER A 289 58.17 -24.63 -7.16
C SER A 289 59.41 -23.70 -7.13
N PRO A 290 59.54 -22.66 -6.26
CA PRO A 290 59.43 -22.81 -4.80
C PRO A 290 58.96 -21.60 -3.93
N GLN A 291 58.48 -21.96 -2.74
CA GLN A 291 58.55 -21.29 -1.41
C GLN A 291 58.29 -19.77 -1.24
N ALA A 292 57.25 -19.46 -0.47
CA ALA A 292 57.21 -18.31 0.45
C ALA A 292 56.35 -18.65 1.69
N GLU A 293 56.86 -18.36 2.89
CA GLU A 293 56.17 -18.52 4.18
C GLU A 293 54.96 -17.58 4.31
N PRO A 294 53.86 -17.99 4.99
CA PRO A 294 52.72 -17.10 5.21
C PRO A 294 52.95 -16.20 6.43
N ALA A 295 52.90 -14.88 6.21
CA ALA A 295 52.75 -13.88 7.27
C ALA A 295 51.36 -14.02 7.91
N LYS A 296 51.32 -14.09 9.25
CA LYS A 296 50.08 -13.97 10.03
C LYS A 296 49.64 -12.51 10.04
N GLU A 297 48.57 -12.19 9.32
CA GLU A 297 47.79 -10.98 9.58
C GLU A 297 46.85 -11.22 10.77
N GLU A 298 47.08 -10.48 11.84
CA GLU A 298 46.16 -10.34 12.97
C GLU A 298 44.87 -9.65 12.50
N LYS A 299 43.74 -10.36 12.61
CA LYS A 299 42.42 -9.74 12.49
C LYS A 299 42.23 -8.74 13.63
N LYS A 300 42.32 -7.44 13.31
CA LYS A 300 41.68 -6.41 14.13
C LYS A 300 40.19 -6.69 14.15
N GLU A 301 39.67 -7.04 15.32
CA GLU A 301 38.23 -6.96 15.60
C GLU A 301 37.83 -5.50 15.49
N GLU A 302 37.29 -5.11 14.33
CA GLU A 302 36.51 -3.88 14.21
C GLU A 302 35.33 -3.99 15.18
N LYS A 303 35.43 -3.28 16.30
CA LYS A 303 34.27 -2.93 17.13
C LYS A 303 33.26 -2.25 16.21
N LYS A 304 32.23 -2.98 15.78
CA LYS A 304 31.05 -2.36 15.18
C LYS A 304 30.51 -1.36 16.18
N GLU A 305 30.66 -0.08 15.88
CA GLU A 305 29.99 0.99 16.61
C GLU A 305 28.50 0.67 16.62
N GLY A 306 27.87 0.75 17.79
CA GLY A 306 26.44 0.47 17.91
C GLY A 306 25.63 1.43 17.02
N PRO A 307 24.41 1.03 16.61
CA PRO A 307 23.60 1.84 15.70
C PRO A 307 23.43 3.27 16.21
N SER A 308 23.47 4.23 15.29
CA SER A 308 23.26 5.66 15.57
C SER A 308 21.91 5.90 16.23
N GLY A 309 21.75 7.03 16.94
CA GLY A 309 20.47 7.34 17.61
C GLY A 309 19.26 7.35 16.66
N GLY A 310 19.46 7.79 15.40
CA GLY A 310 18.44 7.77 14.36
C GLY A 310 18.07 6.36 13.90
N GLU A 311 19.07 5.48 13.72
CA GLU A 311 18.84 4.07 13.36
C GLU A 311 18.13 3.31 14.48
N ARG A 312 18.46 3.60 15.74
CA ARG A 312 17.74 3.01 16.89
C ARG A 312 16.27 3.39 16.90
N MET A 313 15.95 4.67 16.70
CA MET A 313 14.56 5.13 16.59
C MET A 313 13.84 4.45 15.43
N LYS A 314 14.51 4.30 14.28
CA LYS A 314 13.95 3.64 13.09
C LYS A 314 13.60 2.18 13.35
N VAL A 315 14.49 1.45 14.02
CA VAL A 315 14.28 0.05 14.43
C VAL A 315 13.16 -0.06 15.45
N GLU A 316 13.21 0.72 16.53
CA GLU A 316 12.20 0.72 17.60
C GLU A 316 10.79 0.98 17.03
N ARG A 317 10.66 1.98 16.16
CA ARG A 317 9.37 2.33 15.53
C ARG A 317 8.89 1.26 14.56
N ALA A 318 9.79 0.59 13.83
CA ALA A 318 9.44 -0.56 13.01
C ALA A 318 8.96 -1.75 13.85
N GLU A 319 9.65 -2.07 14.95
CA GLU A 319 9.23 -3.13 15.89
C GLU A 319 7.87 -2.84 16.51
N ASN A 320 7.63 -1.58 16.92
CA ASN A 320 6.34 -1.14 17.41
C ASN A 320 5.24 -1.29 16.36
N LYS A 321 5.50 -0.94 15.09
CA LYS A 321 4.54 -1.13 13.99
C LYS A 321 4.19 -2.61 13.78
N VAL A 322 5.17 -3.51 13.85
CA VAL A 322 4.96 -4.98 13.73
C VAL A 322 4.09 -5.54 14.85
N SER A 323 4.16 -4.95 16.04
CA SER A 323 3.35 -5.38 17.18
C SER A 323 1.87 -4.98 17.09
N LYS A 324 1.54 -4.02 16.23
CA LYS A 324 0.18 -3.50 16.04
C LYS A 324 -0.55 -4.22 14.90
N THR A 325 -1.85 -4.05 14.85
CA THR A 325 -2.64 -4.48 13.70
C THR A 325 -2.34 -3.59 12.50
N VAL A 326 -2.18 -4.20 11.32
CA VAL A 326 -1.84 -3.51 10.08
C VAL A 326 -2.86 -3.77 8.97
N PHE A 327 -2.98 -2.80 8.08
CA PHE A 327 -3.84 -2.82 6.90
C PHE A 327 -3.04 -2.44 5.66
N GLU A 328 -3.40 -3.01 4.53
CA GLU A 328 -3.05 -2.47 3.23
C GLU A 328 -3.96 -1.26 2.98
N ALA A 329 -3.36 -0.16 2.55
CA ALA A 329 -4.08 1.08 2.32
C ALA A 329 -3.79 1.66 0.95
N VAL A 330 -4.77 2.34 0.36
CA VAL A 330 -4.57 3.22 -0.77
C VAL A 330 -5.14 4.59 -0.42
N VAL A 331 -4.32 5.63 -0.54
CA VAL A 331 -4.73 7.00 -0.27
C VAL A 331 -4.81 7.77 -1.57
N ARG A 332 -5.99 8.32 -1.86
CA ARG A 332 -6.26 9.14 -3.06
C ARG A 332 -6.83 10.48 -2.64
N VAL A 333 -6.46 11.53 -3.36
CA VAL A 333 -7.02 12.86 -3.17
C VAL A 333 -7.43 13.43 -4.51
N ILE A 334 -8.64 14.00 -4.56
CA ILE A 334 -9.18 14.74 -5.70
C ILE A 334 -9.45 16.16 -5.25
N TYR A 335 -8.99 17.14 -6.02
CA TYR A 335 -9.45 18.52 -6.00
C TYR A 335 -10.26 18.77 -7.26
N LEU A 336 -11.49 19.23 -7.10
CA LEU A 336 -12.46 19.49 -8.15
C LEU A 336 -12.89 20.95 -8.07
N ALA A 337 -12.94 21.65 -9.20
CA ALA A 337 -13.54 22.98 -9.26
C ALA A 337 -14.07 23.30 -10.67
N PRO A 338 -15.01 24.25 -10.80
CA PRO A 338 -15.36 24.82 -12.09
C PRO A 338 -14.12 25.33 -12.82
N LYS A 339 -14.08 25.16 -14.15
CA LYS A 339 -12.91 25.57 -14.95
C LYS A 339 -12.49 27.02 -14.75
N ALA A 340 -13.47 27.91 -14.48
CA ALA A 340 -13.22 29.33 -14.27
C ALA A 340 -12.50 29.66 -12.96
N SER A 341 -12.60 28.80 -11.94
CA SER A 341 -12.02 28.99 -10.61
C SER A 341 -11.01 27.87 -10.27
N PHE A 342 -10.53 27.12 -11.26
CA PHE A 342 -9.70 25.95 -11.04
C PHE A 342 -8.25 26.32 -10.75
N GLU A 343 -7.93 26.52 -9.48
CA GLU A 343 -6.57 26.81 -9.00
C GLU A 343 -5.78 25.55 -8.61
N LYS A 344 -5.27 24.84 -9.63
CA LYS A 344 -4.53 23.57 -9.43
C LYS A 344 -3.29 23.71 -8.55
N ASP A 345 -2.42 24.67 -8.84
CA ASP A 345 -1.08 24.71 -8.24
C ASP A 345 -1.15 25.09 -6.75
N GLN A 346 -2.00 26.06 -6.41
CA GLN A 346 -2.20 26.47 -5.02
C GLN A 346 -2.81 25.34 -4.18
N LYS A 347 -3.90 24.72 -4.64
CA LYS A 347 -4.60 23.68 -3.87
C LYS A 347 -3.79 22.39 -3.79
N SER A 348 -3.16 21.97 -4.87
CA SER A 348 -2.28 20.79 -4.84
C SER A 348 -1.06 21.00 -3.95
N ALA A 349 -0.45 22.20 -3.94
CA ALA A 349 0.64 22.52 -3.02
C ALA A 349 0.20 22.48 -1.55
N ALA A 350 -0.99 23.01 -1.22
CA ALA A 350 -1.54 22.96 0.12
C ALA A 350 -1.80 21.51 0.60
N ILE A 351 -2.41 20.69 -0.26
CA ILE A 351 -2.64 19.26 0.01
C ILE A 351 -1.31 18.52 0.19
N ASN A 352 -0.33 18.74 -0.70
CA ASN A 352 0.99 18.12 -0.58
C ASN A 352 1.74 18.59 0.69
N SER A 353 1.53 19.83 1.13
CA SER A 353 2.09 20.36 2.39
C SER A 353 1.54 19.62 3.60
N TYR A 354 0.23 19.37 3.63
CA TYR A 354 -0.41 18.54 4.66
C TYR A 354 0.26 17.15 4.73
N PHE A 355 0.39 16.43 3.61
CA PHE A 355 1.01 15.10 3.63
C PHE A 355 2.51 15.12 3.99
N ARG A 356 3.22 16.20 3.67
CA ARG A 356 4.63 16.38 4.08
C ARG A 356 4.79 16.54 5.58
N SER A 357 3.78 17.02 6.30
CA SER A 357 3.82 17.15 7.77
C SER A 357 4.02 15.81 8.50
N PHE A 358 3.69 14.70 7.84
CA PHE A 358 3.88 13.33 8.34
C PHE A 358 5.27 12.75 8.05
N THR A 359 6.15 13.50 7.38
CA THR A 359 7.49 13.04 7.01
C THR A 359 8.49 13.35 8.14
N LEU A 360 9.30 12.36 8.51
CA LEU A 360 10.43 12.54 9.41
C LEU A 360 11.68 11.90 8.79
N ALA A 361 12.84 12.51 8.95
CA ALA A 361 14.08 12.11 8.25
C ALA A 361 14.47 10.63 8.44
N ASN A 362 14.16 10.04 9.60
CA ASN A 362 14.49 8.64 9.92
C ASN A 362 13.33 7.67 9.72
N LEU A 363 12.14 8.17 9.34
CA LEU A 363 10.91 7.39 9.18
C LEU A 363 10.41 7.52 7.73
N ASN A 364 9.14 7.19 7.49
CA ASN A 364 8.54 7.30 6.18
C ASN A 364 7.88 8.67 5.95
N GLY A 365 7.40 8.87 4.73
CA GLY A 365 6.63 10.04 4.32
C GLY A 365 5.92 9.76 3.01
N PHE A 366 5.10 10.73 2.57
CA PHE A 366 4.29 10.58 1.36
C PHE A 366 4.94 11.26 0.16
N LYS A 367 4.71 10.67 -1.01
CA LYS A 367 4.90 11.28 -2.33
C LYS A 367 3.74 10.89 -3.25
N ASN A 368 3.51 11.70 -4.27
CA ASN A 368 2.54 11.35 -5.32
C ASN A 368 3.15 10.30 -6.24
N LYS A 369 2.40 9.24 -6.57
CA LYS A 369 2.79 8.33 -7.65
C LYS A 369 2.92 9.12 -8.95
N ARG A 370 3.93 8.77 -9.74
CA ARG A 370 4.23 9.44 -11.01
C ARG A 370 4.46 8.38 -12.06
N LYS A 371 3.69 8.48 -13.14
CA LYS A 371 3.89 7.66 -14.32
C LYS A 371 5.11 8.14 -15.08
N THR A 372 6.07 7.26 -15.32
CA THR A 372 7.23 7.59 -16.14
C THR A 372 6.82 7.50 -17.61
N ARG A 373 6.87 8.63 -18.32
CA ARG A 373 6.59 8.68 -19.76
C ARG A 373 7.83 9.12 -20.51
N PHE A 374 8.07 8.49 -21.66
CA PHE A 374 9.11 8.94 -22.57
C PHE A 374 8.83 10.37 -23.04
N PHE A 375 9.84 11.24 -23.00
CA PHE A 375 9.67 12.68 -23.15
C PHE A 375 8.99 13.10 -24.47
N LEU A 376 9.27 12.40 -25.57
CA LEU A 376 8.66 12.67 -26.88
C LEU A 376 7.14 12.43 -26.88
N ILE A 377 6.66 11.42 -26.16
CA ILE A 377 5.22 11.12 -26.05
C ILE A 377 4.51 12.25 -25.30
N LYS A 378 5.13 12.75 -24.22
CA LYS A 378 4.60 13.89 -23.46
C LYS A 378 4.57 15.17 -24.30
N TRP A 379 5.59 15.40 -25.14
CA TRP A 379 5.65 16.58 -26.00
C TRP A 379 4.54 16.59 -27.06
N VAL A 380 4.19 15.44 -27.64
CA VAL A 380 3.16 15.35 -28.68
C VAL A 380 1.73 15.29 -28.13
N LEU A 381 1.51 14.64 -26.98
CA LEU A 381 0.16 14.29 -26.51
C LEU A 381 -0.18 14.84 -25.10
N GLY A 382 0.67 15.71 -24.53
CA GLY A 382 0.63 16.14 -23.12
C GLY A 382 -0.77 16.38 -22.54
N ASP A 383 -1.54 17.29 -23.14
CA ASP A 383 -2.85 17.68 -22.59
C ASP A 383 -3.89 16.55 -22.64
N SER A 384 -3.88 15.74 -23.71
CA SER A 384 -4.77 14.58 -23.83
C SER A 384 -4.41 13.50 -22.81
N LEU A 385 -3.12 13.36 -22.50
CA LEU A 385 -2.63 12.38 -21.53
C LEU A 385 -2.94 12.79 -20.09
N ASP A 386 -2.79 14.07 -19.76
CA ASP A 386 -3.13 14.61 -18.44
C ASP A 386 -4.64 14.49 -18.18
N TYR A 387 -5.48 14.72 -19.20
CA TYR A 387 -6.93 14.48 -19.12
C TYR A 387 -7.25 13.00 -18.87
N GLN A 388 -6.61 12.09 -19.60
CA GLN A 388 -6.81 10.65 -19.42
C GLN A 388 -6.36 10.17 -18.03
N ASP A 389 -5.22 10.64 -17.54
CA ASP A 389 -4.72 10.29 -16.20
C ASP A 389 -5.66 10.79 -15.10
N ALA A 390 -6.13 12.03 -15.21
CA ALA A 390 -7.12 12.58 -14.30
C ALA A 390 -8.40 11.74 -14.27
N ASN A 391 -8.90 11.34 -15.44
CA ASN A 391 -10.09 10.49 -15.56
C ASN A 391 -9.87 9.07 -15.04
N ASN A 392 -8.69 8.49 -15.25
CA ASN A 392 -8.37 7.18 -14.68
C ASN A 392 -8.28 7.22 -13.16
N LEU A 393 -7.72 8.30 -12.58
CA LEU A 393 -7.73 8.52 -11.14
C LEU A 393 -9.13 8.73 -10.58
N PHE A 394 -9.98 9.49 -11.28
CA PHE A 394 -11.38 9.66 -10.89
C PHE A 394 -12.12 8.31 -10.88
N LYS A 395 -11.96 7.49 -11.93
CA LYS A 395 -12.54 6.14 -11.99
C LYS A 395 -12.01 5.22 -10.89
N ALA A 396 -10.73 5.31 -10.56
CA ALA A 396 -10.14 4.55 -9.44
C ALA A 396 -10.69 5.00 -8.09
N TYR A 397 -10.95 6.31 -7.93
CA TYR A 397 -11.61 6.87 -6.76
C TYR A 397 -13.05 6.39 -6.64
N GLU A 398 -13.82 6.43 -7.74
CA GLU A 398 -15.21 6.00 -7.83
C GLU A 398 -15.37 4.50 -7.53
N SER A 399 -14.51 3.65 -8.10
CA SER A 399 -14.54 2.21 -7.89
C SER A 399 -14.12 1.81 -6.48
N ARG A 400 -13.37 2.68 -5.77
CA ARG A 400 -12.87 2.48 -4.40
C ARG A 400 -12.06 1.18 -4.27
N LEU A 401 -11.48 0.71 -5.38
CA LEU A 401 -10.70 -0.51 -5.38
C LEU A 401 -9.40 -0.29 -4.58
N PRO A 402 -8.97 -1.29 -3.80
CA PRO A 402 -7.69 -1.28 -3.07
C PRO A 402 -6.48 -1.55 -3.98
N ASP A 403 -6.67 -1.49 -5.30
CA ASP A 403 -5.64 -1.71 -6.31
C ASP A 403 -5.19 -0.35 -6.87
N PRO A 404 -3.94 -0.22 -7.35
CA PRO A 404 -3.45 1.05 -7.87
C PRO A 404 -4.28 1.51 -9.07
N ALA A 405 -4.36 2.82 -9.28
CA ALA A 405 -5.06 3.36 -10.45
C ALA A 405 -4.47 2.78 -11.77
N PRO A 406 -5.29 2.57 -12.82
CA PRO A 406 -4.91 1.78 -14.01
C PRO A 406 -3.61 2.23 -14.68
N GLN A 407 -3.31 3.52 -14.62
CA GLN A 407 -2.11 4.09 -15.22
C GLN A 407 -0.81 3.69 -14.49
N PHE A 408 -0.89 3.19 -13.25
CA PHE A 408 0.22 2.71 -12.43
C PHE A 408 0.31 1.18 -12.37
N ALA A 409 -0.68 0.46 -12.90
CA ALA A 409 -0.78 -1.00 -12.78
C ALA A 409 0.50 -1.74 -13.25
N LEU A 410 1.09 -1.32 -14.38
CA LEU A 410 2.29 -1.92 -14.95
C LEU A 410 3.61 -1.54 -14.23
N GLU A 411 3.62 -0.44 -13.47
CA GLU A 411 4.80 -0.04 -12.69
C GLU A 411 4.87 -0.82 -11.36
N ASP A 412 3.72 -1.31 -10.89
CA ASP A 412 3.53 -2.04 -9.64
C ASP A 412 3.40 -3.58 -9.85
N ASP A 413 3.74 -4.10 -11.04
CA ASP A 413 3.47 -5.46 -11.59
C ASP A 413 3.89 -6.68 -10.72
N ASP A 414 4.50 -6.48 -9.54
CA ASP A 414 4.60 -7.53 -8.53
C ASP A 414 3.49 -7.38 -7.48
N GLU A 415 2.24 -7.74 -7.83
CA GLU A 415 1.13 -7.81 -6.85
C GLU A 415 1.49 -8.68 -5.62
N GLU A 416 2.38 -9.66 -5.81
CA GLU A 416 2.90 -10.55 -4.77
C GLU A 416 3.90 -9.86 -3.82
N ASN A 417 4.50 -8.73 -4.22
CA ASN A 417 5.47 -8.06 -3.37
C ASN A 417 4.79 -7.10 -2.38
N ILE A 418 4.42 -7.66 -1.22
CA ILE A 418 3.88 -6.93 -0.06
C ILE A 418 4.72 -5.70 0.37
N MET A 419 6.01 -5.63 -0.01
CA MET A 419 6.90 -4.50 0.31
C MET A 419 6.74 -3.30 -0.63
N LYS A 420 6.05 -3.47 -1.76
CA LYS A 420 5.66 -2.38 -2.67
C LYS A 420 4.31 -1.76 -2.29
N LYS A 421 3.55 -2.43 -1.42
CA LYS A 421 2.23 -1.97 -0.94
C LYS A 421 2.38 -0.99 0.22
N MET A 422 1.44 -0.06 0.36
CA MET A 422 1.38 0.80 1.55
C MET A 422 0.73 0.01 2.68
N ILE A 423 1.53 -0.35 3.69
CA ILE A 423 1.04 -1.02 4.89
C ILE A 423 1.05 -0.01 6.03
N PHE A 424 -0.09 0.20 6.67
CA PHE A 424 -0.25 1.10 7.81
C PHE A 424 -0.71 0.35 9.05
N ALA A 425 -0.12 0.69 10.19
CA ALA A 425 -0.65 0.31 11.49
C ALA A 425 -1.84 1.20 11.87
N THR A 426 -2.63 0.75 12.84
CA THR A 426 -3.85 1.43 13.31
C THR A 426 -3.60 2.85 13.82
N ASP A 427 -2.43 3.12 14.38
CA ASP A 427 -2.02 4.46 14.83
C ASP A 427 -1.69 5.40 13.66
N GLU A 428 -1.05 4.90 12.60
CA GLU A 428 -0.82 5.65 11.36
C GLU A 428 -2.15 6.01 10.69
N LEU A 429 -3.10 5.07 10.65
CA LEU A 429 -4.45 5.32 10.13
C LEU A 429 -5.21 6.36 10.97
N ALA A 430 -5.17 6.22 12.30
CA ALA A 430 -5.75 7.17 13.24
C ALA A 430 -5.11 8.57 13.17
N THR A 431 -3.89 8.67 12.67
CA THR A 431 -3.21 9.96 12.47
C THR A 431 -3.73 10.70 11.23
N LEU A 432 -4.11 9.94 10.20
CA LEU A 432 -4.59 10.46 8.91
C LEU A 432 -6.10 10.70 8.89
N TYR A 433 -6.85 9.96 9.69
CA TYR A 433 -8.31 10.03 9.79
C TYR A 433 -8.75 9.87 11.24
N HIS A 434 -9.21 10.96 11.84
CA HIS A 434 -9.84 11.02 13.15
C HIS A 434 -10.78 12.23 13.23
N PHE A 435 -11.59 12.31 14.30
CA PHE A 435 -12.42 13.49 14.51
C PHE A 435 -11.60 14.59 15.19
N PRO A 436 -11.63 15.83 14.66
CA PRO A 436 -10.83 16.92 15.22
C PRO A 436 -11.29 17.29 16.61
N LEU A 437 -10.33 17.64 17.47
CA LEU A 437 -10.62 18.12 18.83
C LEU A 437 -11.43 19.42 18.80
N THR A 438 -12.31 19.63 19.78
CA THR A 438 -13.12 20.87 19.84
C THR A 438 -12.28 22.15 19.85
N GLN A 439 -11.05 22.09 20.40
CA GLN A 439 -10.12 23.21 20.47
C GLN A 439 -9.54 23.63 19.12
N THR A 440 -9.56 22.75 18.10
CA THR A 440 -8.92 23.03 16.81
C THR A 440 -9.76 23.93 15.89
N GLY A 441 -10.90 24.41 16.38
CA GLY A 441 -11.59 25.58 15.83
C GLY A 441 -12.05 25.46 14.37
N ALA A 442 -12.10 24.26 13.79
CA ALA A 442 -12.44 24.07 12.38
C ALA A 442 -13.89 24.56 12.11
N PRO A 443 -14.05 25.73 11.45
CA PRO A 443 -15.28 26.51 11.53
C PRO A 443 -16.43 25.97 10.67
N ARG A 444 -16.16 25.06 9.73
CA ARG A 444 -17.15 24.53 8.78
C ARG A 444 -17.39 23.02 8.95
N LEU A 445 -17.11 22.44 10.11
CA LEU A 445 -17.49 21.05 10.34
C LEU A 445 -19.01 20.91 10.49
N TYR A 446 -19.61 19.95 9.79
CA TYR A 446 -21.00 19.58 10.03
C TYR A 446 -21.11 18.85 11.38
N ARG A 447 -21.61 19.58 12.39
CA ARG A 447 -21.78 19.09 13.75
C ARG A 447 -23.24 18.78 14.06
N VAL A 448 -23.47 17.77 14.89
CA VAL A 448 -24.80 17.50 15.45
C VAL A 448 -25.26 18.72 16.26
N GLN A 449 -26.42 19.30 15.92
CA GLN A 449 -26.85 20.59 16.49
C GLN A 449 -27.37 20.49 17.94
N THR A 450 -27.88 19.34 18.36
CA THR A 450 -28.52 19.16 19.67
C THR A 450 -28.17 17.81 20.27
N LYS A 451 -27.72 17.78 21.53
CA LYS A 451 -27.56 16.53 22.30
C LYS A 451 -28.94 15.87 22.42
N LYS A 452 -29.11 14.68 21.83
CA LYS A 452 -30.27 13.82 22.13
C LYS A 452 -30.08 13.29 23.55
N TYR A 453 -30.60 14.02 24.54
CA TYR A 453 -30.70 13.51 25.90
C TYR A 453 -31.78 12.43 25.92
N GLU A 454 -31.45 11.25 26.44
CA GLU A 454 -32.49 10.32 26.85
C GLU A 454 -33.35 11.03 27.92
N PRO A 455 -34.69 10.91 27.83
CA PRO A 455 -35.57 11.50 28.82
C PRO A 455 -35.16 10.98 30.21
N PRO A 456 -35.02 11.84 31.24
CA PRO A 456 -34.64 11.38 32.56
C PRO A 456 -35.61 10.28 33.03
N PRO A 457 -35.11 9.20 33.66
CA PRO A 457 -35.93 8.04 34.01
C PRO A 457 -37.09 8.35 34.97
N ASN A 458 -37.11 9.54 35.58
CA ASN A 458 -38.15 10.04 36.47
C ASN A 458 -39.14 11.00 35.80
N LEU A 459 -39.44 10.82 34.51
CA LEU A 459 -40.58 11.53 33.92
C LEU A 459 -41.88 10.90 34.42
N PRO A 460 -42.82 11.69 34.96
CA PRO A 460 -44.14 11.18 35.27
C PRO A 460 -44.79 10.72 33.96
N VAL A 461 -45.07 9.41 33.88
CA VAL A 461 -45.90 8.83 32.84
C VAL A 461 -47.32 9.30 33.11
N ILE A 462 -47.84 10.17 32.25
CA ILE A 462 -49.24 10.62 32.31
C ILE A 462 -50.13 9.58 31.63
#